data_AF-A0A523AQM3-F1
#
_entry.id   AF-A0A523AQM3-F1
#
_cell.length_a   1.000
_cell.length_b   1.000
_cell.length_c   1.000
_cell.angle_alpha   90.00
_cell.angle_beta   90.00
_cell.angle_gamma   90.00
#
_symmetry.space_group_name_H-M   'P 1'
#
loop_
_entity.id
_entity.type
_entity.pdbx_description
1 polymer ?
#
loop_
_entity_poly.entity_id
_entity_poly.type
_entity_poly.pdbx_seq_one_letter_code
_entity_poly.pdbx_strand_id
1 'polypeptide(L)'
;MIEKAVEWLLKDEEARRIFLALQEAEGGVSPSELFRFLSKPEAWQLKCILGRMVDYGVVMREPNGRFSLTENGRKLVELEKSLGEVKKIG
;
A
#
# COMPACT_ATOMS: atom_id res chain seq x y z
N MET A 1 5.97 13.77 -0.89
CA MET A 1 6.27 12.33 -0.68
C MET A 1 5.00 11.49 -0.77
N ILE A 2 3.95 11.84 -0.02
CA ILE A 2 2.65 11.14 -0.07
C ILE A 2 1.94 11.25 -1.43
N GLU A 3 2.01 12.39 -2.12
CA GLU A 3 1.41 12.57 -3.46
C GLU A 3 2.00 11.63 -4.51
N LYS A 4 3.32 11.41 -4.48
CA LYS A 4 4.00 10.44 -5.37
C LYS A 4 3.55 9.00 -5.08
N ALA A 5 3.24 8.69 -3.82
CA ALA A 5 2.68 7.41 -3.45
C ALA A 5 1.27 7.24 -4.05
N VAL A 6 0.41 8.25 -3.93
CA VAL A 6 -0.93 8.26 -4.55
C VAL A 6 -0.85 8.07 -6.06
N GLU A 7 -0.04 8.88 -6.76
CA GLU A 7 0.11 8.78 -8.22
C GLU A 7 0.58 7.39 -8.67
N TRP A 8 1.49 6.78 -7.92
CA TRP A 8 1.98 5.45 -8.22
C TRP A 8 0.92 4.37 -7.95
N LEU A 9 0.25 4.41 -6.79
CA LEU A 9 -0.82 3.46 -6.44
C LEU A 9 -2.00 3.51 -7.41
N LEU A 10 -2.29 4.68 -8.00
CA LEU A 10 -3.30 4.80 -9.06
C LEU A 10 -2.91 4.11 -10.36
N LYS A 11 -1.61 3.96 -10.64
CA LYS A 11 -1.06 3.38 -11.88
C LYS A 11 -0.67 1.91 -11.74
N ASP A 12 -0.37 1.46 -10.53
CA ASP A 12 0.16 0.13 -10.23
C ASP A 12 -0.87 -0.69 -9.45
N GLU A 13 -1.59 -1.57 -10.16
CA GLU A 13 -2.72 -2.31 -9.60
C GLU A 13 -2.31 -3.28 -8.48
N GLU A 14 -1.15 -3.93 -8.59
CA GLU A 14 -0.67 -4.86 -7.57
C GLU A 14 -0.23 -4.13 -6.31
N ALA A 15 0.49 -3.01 -6.48
CA ALA A 15 0.83 -2.15 -5.36
C ALA A 15 -0.43 -1.63 -4.66
N ARG A 16 -1.47 -1.26 -5.42
CA ARG A 16 -2.77 -0.86 -4.86
C ARG A 16 -3.43 -1.99 -4.07
N ARG A 17 -3.49 -3.20 -4.61
CA ARG A 17 -4.06 -4.37 -3.91
C ARG A 17 -3.32 -4.67 -2.61
N ILE A 18 -2.00 -4.61 -2.62
CA ILE A 18 -1.15 -4.77 -1.41
C ILE A 18 -1.44 -3.67 -0.39
N PHE A 19 -1.55 -2.42 -0.84
CA PHE A 19 -1.85 -1.29 0.04
C PHE A 19 -3.23 -1.43 0.70
N LEU A 20 -4.26 -1.81 -0.07
CA LEU A 20 -5.61 -2.06 0.45
C LEU A 20 -5.63 -3.23 1.45
N ALA A 21 -4.87 -4.30 1.19
CA ALA A 21 -4.75 -5.41 2.14
C ALA A 21 -4.12 -4.96 3.48
N LEU A 22 -3.15 -4.04 3.43
CA LEU A 22 -2.55 -3.45 4.64
C LEU A 22 -3.52 -2.51 5.37
N GLN A 23 -4.44 -1.89 4.65
CA GLN A 23 -5.47 -1.01 5.21
C GLN A 23 -6.55 -1.79 5.97
N GLU A 24 -7.00 -2.93 5.43
CA GLU A 24 -8.07 -3.74 6.02
C GLU A 24 -7.60 -4.59 7.20
N ALA A 25 -6.29 -4.78 7.36
CA ALA A 25 -5.73 -5.56 8.45
C ALA A 25 -5.80 -4.82 9.79
N GLU A 26 -6.36 -5.47 10.82
CA GLU A 26 -6.37 -4.98 12.21
C GLU A 26 -4.97 -5.01 12.89
N GLY A 27 -3.91 -5.28 12.12
CA GLY A 27 -2.52 -5.32 12.56
C GLY A 27 -1.57 -5.41 11.37
N GLY A 28 -0.28 -5.68 11.61
CA GLY A 28 0.66 -5.91 10.52
C GLY A 28 0.25 -7.12 9.67
N VAL A 29 0.69 -7.18 8.41
CA VAL A 29 0.47 -8.28 7.45
C VAL A 29 1.80 -8.94 7.12
N SER A 30 1.87 -10.27 7.07
CA SER A 30 3.11 -10.98 6.73
C SER A 30 3.40 -10.93 5.22
N PRO A 31 4.69 -11.06 4.81
CA PRO A 31 5.04 -11.21 3.40
C PRO A 31 4.24 -12.29 2.68
N SER A 32 4.07 -13.46 3.32
CA SER A 32 3.35 -14.62 2.76
C SER A 32 1.88 -14.32 2.47
N GLU A 33 1.24 -13.49 3.27
CA GLU A 33 -0.12 -13.02 3.03
C GLU A 33 -0.15 -12.05 1.83
N LEU A 34 0.85 -11.15 1.74
CA LEU A 34 0.93 -10.16 0.66
C LEU A 34 1.28 -10.75 -0.71
N PHE A 35 2.01 -11.87 -0.75
CA PHE A 35 2.35 -12.58 -1.99
C PHE A 35 1.12 -12.95 -2.82
N ARG A 36 -0.04 -13.15 -2.19
CA ARG A 36 -1.29 -13.55 -2.85
C ARG A 36 -1.88 -12.46 -3.75
N PHE A 37 -1.43 -11.21 -3.61
CA PHE A 37 -1.91 -10.08 -4.40
C PHE A 37 -1.12 -9.84 -5.68
N LEU A 38 0.01 -10.55 -5.87
CA LEU A 38 0.80 -10.48 -7.09
C LEU A 38 0.21 -11.41 -8.17
N SER A 39 0.21 -10.93 -9.42
CA SER A 39 -0.16 -11.72 -10.60
C SER A 39 0.82 -12.88 -10.82
N LYS A 40 2.10 -12.62 -10.51
CA LYS A 40 3.19 -13.59 -10.50
C LYS A 40 3.90 -13.47 -9.15
N PRO A 41 3.81 -14.49 -8.27
CA PRO A 41 4.33 -14.39 -6.90
C PRO A 41 5.86 -14.54 -6.87
N GLU A 42 6.56 -13.53 -7.38
CA GLU A 42 8.01 -13.46 -7.35
C GLU A 42 8.49 -12.61 -6.17
N ALA A 43 9.42 -13.14 -5.39
CA ALA A 43 9.85 -12.51 -4.13
C ALA A 43 10.48 -11.13 -4.33
N TRP A 44 11.18 -10.92 -5.44
CA TRP A 44 11.79 -9.63 -5.76
C TRP A 44 10.72 -8.57 -6.07
N GLN A 45 9.59 -8.95 -6.69
CA GLN A 45 8.51 -8.03 -7.03
C GLN A 45 7.82 -7.52 -5.77
N LEU A 46 7.47 -8.41 -4.83
CA LEU A 46 6.94 -8.00 -3.53
C LEU A 46 7.91 -7.09 -2.78
N LYS A 47 9.20 -7.44 -2.80
CA LYS A 47 10.26 -6.64 -2.17
C LYS A 47 10.36 -5.24 -2.79
N CYS A 48 10.28 -5.12 -4.12
CA CYS A 48 10.30 -3.83 -4.81
C CYS A 48 9.09 -2.96 -4.45
N ILE A 49 7.88 -3.56 -4.42
CA ILE A 49 6.66 -2.84 -4.05
C ILE A 49 6.74 -2.34 -2.60
N LEU A 50 7.04 -3.23 -1.66
CA LEU A 50 7.13 -2.87 -0.24
C LEU A 50 8.28 -1.89 0.04
N GLY A 51 9.43 -2.07 -0.62
CA GLY A 51 10.56 -1.13 -0.53
C GLY A 51 10.14 0.28 -0.95
N ARG A 52 9.45 0.41 -2.08
CA ARG A 52 8.96 1.71 -2.56
C ARG A 52 7.91 2.32 -1.62
N MET A 53 7.03 1.52 -1.03
CA MET A 53 6.07 2.00 -0.03
C MET A 53 6.76 2.50 1.25
N VAL A 54 7.84 1.84 1.67
CA VAL A 54 8.70 2.29 2.78
C VAL A 54 9.43 3.58 2.41
N ASP A 55 9.98 3.68 1.20
CA ASP A 55 10.65 4.90 0.72
C ASP A 55 9.70 6.10 0.66
N TYR A 56 8.42 5.87 0.35
CA TYR A 56 7.37 6.88 0.43
C TYR A 56 6.88 7.16 1.85
N GLY A 57 7.32 6.39 2.83
CA GLY A 57 6.96 6.53 4.24
C GLY A 57 5.51 6.17 4.54
N VAL A 58 4.83 5.40 3.67
CA VAL A 58 3.41 5.01 3.85
C VAL A 58 3.26 3.63 4.50
N VAL A 59 4.29 2.80 4.42
CA VAL A 59 4.36 1.49 5.08
C VAL A 59 5.62 1.43 5.93
N MET A 60 5.54 0.69 7.04
CA MET A 60 6.70 0.33 7.85
C MET A 60 6.80 -1.18 8.01
N ARG A 61 8.02 -1.66 8.20
CA ARG A 61 8.29 -3.05 8.59
C ARG A 61 8.43 -3.11 10.11
N GLU A 62 7.59 -3.91 10.74
CA GLU A 62 7.63 -4.17 12.18
C GLU A 62 8.79 -5.11 12.56
N PRO A 63 9.22 -5.11 13.84
CA PRO A 63 10.29 -6.02 14.30
C PRO A 63 9.98 -7.50 14.10
N ASN A 64 8.70 -7.88 14.09
CA ASN A 64 8.22 -9.25 13.82
C ASN A 64 8.27 -9.61 12.31
N GLY A 65 8.73 -8.70 11.45
CA GLY A 65 8.82 -8.88 10.01
C GLY A 65 7.52 -8.64 9.23
N ARG A 66 6.42 -8.29 9.92
CA ARG A 66 5.14 -7.90 9.30
C ARG A 66 5.20 -6.45 8.82
N PHE A 67 4.26 -6.08 7.97
CA PHE A 67 4.16 -4.74 7.38
C PHE A 67 2.86 -4.09 7.82
N SER A 68 2.90 -2.81 8.19
CA SER A 68 1.71 -2.06 8.59
C SER A 68 1.74 -0.64 8.02
N LEU A 69 0.57 -0.03 7.91
CA LEU A 69 0.46 1.37 7.51
C LEU A 69 1.02 2.29 8.61
N THR A 70 1.87 3.21 8.19
CA THR A 70 2.28 4.35 9.02
C THR A 70 1.12 5.33 9.19
N GLU A 71 1.29 6.37 10.00
CA GLU A 71 0.32 7.47 10.08
C GLU A 71 0.08 8.12 8.70
N ASN A 72 1.13 8.29 7.90
CA ASN A 72 1.02 8.81 6.54
C ASN A 72 0.27 7.85 5.62
N GLY A 73 0.49 6.54 5.75
CA GLY A 73 -0.28 5.54 5.02
C GLY A 73 -1.77 5.61 5.32
N ARG A 74 -2.15 5.83 6.59
CA ARG A 74 -3.55 6.00 6.99
C ARG A 74 -4.16 7.29 6.45
N LYS A 75 -3.43 8.41 6.45
CA LYS A 75 -3.89 9.67 5.84
C LYS A 75 -4.09 9.55 4.32
N LEU A 76 -3.29 8.73 3.65
CA LEU A 76 -3.44 8.46 2.21
C LEU A 76 -4.79 7.80 1.89
N VAL A 77 -5.26 6.90 2.75
CA VAL A 77 -6.58 6.26 2.63
C VAL A 77 -7.72 7.28 2.64
N GLU A 78 -7.62 8.28 3.51
CA GLU A 78 -8.62 9.35 3.60
C GLU A 78 -8.63 10.22 2.35
N LEU A 79 -7.44 10.54 1.81
CA LEU A 79 -7.28 11.28 0.56
C LEU A 79 -7.85 10.54 -0.66
N GLU A 80 -7.65 9.21 -0.76
CA GLU A 80 -8.24 8.42 -1.85
C GLU A 80 -9.77 8.43 -1.79
N LYS A 81 -10.36 8.34 -0.59
CA LYS A 81 -11.83 8.43 -0.43
C LYS A 81 -12.36 9.80 -0.87
N SER A 82 -11.72 10.89 -0.43
CA SER A 82 -12.12 12.24 -0.83
C SER A 82 -11.94 12.49 -2.33
N LEU A 83 -10.86 12.01 -2.95
CA LEU A 83 -10.64 12.14 -4.40
C LEU A 83 -11.58 11.25 -5.22
N GLY A 84 -11.96 10.08 -4.71
CA GLY A 84 -12.95 9.19 -5.31
C GLY A 84 -14.38 9.77 -5.26
N GLU A 85 -14.70 10.55 -4.23
CA GLU A 85 -15.98 11.29 -4.14
C GLU A 85 -16.00 12.50 -5.10
N VAL A 86 -14.89 13.21 -5.27
CA VAL A 86 -14.79 14.35 -6.21
C VAL A 86 -15.01 13.91 -7.66
N LYS A 87 -14.66 12.67 -8.04
CA LYS A 87 -14.89 12.14 -9.39
C LYS A 87 -16.33 11.68 -9.68
N LYS A 88 -17.24 11.68 -8.69
CA LYS A 88 -18.67 11.38 -8.92
C LYS A 88 -19.51 12.62 -9.25
N ILE A 89 -18.89 13.80 -9.28
CA ILE A 89 -19.51 15.06 -9.66
C ILE A 89 -18.84 15.53 -10.95
N GLY A 90 -19.17 14.89 -12.07
CA GLY A 90 -18.64 15.20 -13.40
C GLY A 90 -19.37 14.44 -14.47
#